data_AF-H7EL48-F1
#
_entry.id   AF-H7EL48-F1
#
_cell.length_a   1.000
_cell.length_b   1.000
_cell.length_c   1.000
_cell.angle_alpha   90.00
_cell.angle_beta   90.00
_cell.angle_gamma   90.00
#
_symmetry.space_group_name_H-M   'P 1'
#
loop_
_entity.id
_entity.type
_entity.pdbx_description
1 polymer ?
#
loop_
_entity_poly.entity_id
_entity_poly.type
_entity_poly.pdbx_seq_one_letter_code
_entity_poly.pdbx_strand_id
1 'polypeptide(L)'
;MTKDELSEKISSFIIAEIEKKYKGQLIQKMFFEMCPYYNKGENGEWEDWIEFRAIVTSKAEVERVIEKYVKSGESREDAISISESSGEYDTEDWKNHVRFNFQEKEYGIEYWEWSDKIDACKGAVKKIMAHKFTSFTKTSDFKADDELWIND
;
A
#
# COMPACT_ATOMS: atom_id res chain seq x y z
N MET A 1 8.97 -17.08 12.38
CA MET A 1 9.31 -16.71 10.98
C MET A 1 10.50 -15.76 11.00
N THR A 2 11.24 -15.59 9.90
CA THR A 2 12.30 -14.57 9.74
C THR A 2 11.79 -13.33 9.01
N LYS A 3 12.52 -12.21 9.07
CA LYS A 3 12.20 -10.96 8.34
C LYS A 3 12.07 -11.19 6.83
N ASP A 4 12.95 -11.99 6.27
CA ASP A 4 12.94 -12.31 4.84
C ASP A 4 11.76 -13.20 4.46
N GLU A 5 11.42 -14.21 5.28
CA GLU A 5 10.24 -15.04 5.07
C GLU A 5 8.94 -14.23 5.10
N LEU A 6 8.80 -13.29 6.05
CA LEU A 6 7.64 -12.40 6.12
C LEU A 6 7.60 -11.46 4.90
N SER A 7 8.74 -10.88 4.54
CA SER A 7 8.86 -10.02 3.36
C SER A 7 8.42 -10.75 2.08
N GLU A 8 8.82 -12.01 1.93
CA GLU A 8 8.48 -12.85 0.77
C GLU A 8 6.97 -13.15 0.73
N LYS A 9 6.37 -13.47 1.88
CA LYS A 9 4.92 -13.68 1.98
C LYS A 9 4.12 -12.44 1.60
N ILE A 10 4.47 -11.28 2.18
CA ILE A 10 3.80 -10.00 1.90
C ILE A 10 3.93 -9.69 0.41
N SER A 11 5.15 -9.66 -0.12
CA SER A 11 5.39 -9.29 -1.52
C SER A 11 4.71 -10.22 -2.51
N SER A 12 4.78 -11.54 -2.30
CA SER A 12 4.10 -12.53 -3.15
C SER A 12 2.59 -12.30 -3.21
N PHE A 13 1.95 -12.07 -2.07
CA PHE A 13 0.51 -11.80 -2.01
C PHE A 13 0.16 -10.49 -2.72
N ILE A 14 0.87 -9.40 -2.39
CA ILE A 14 0.60 -8.07 -2.95
C ILE A 14 0.78 -8.08 -4.47
N ILE A 15 1.86 -8.67 -4.98
CA ILE A 15 2.10 -8.79 -6.43
C ILE A 15 0.95 -9.53 -7.11
N ALA A 16 0.54 -10.70 -6.59
CA ALA A 16 -0.51 -11.50 -7.18
C ALA A 16 -1.85 -10.73 -7.26
N GLU A 17 -2.23 -10.06 -6.18
CA GLU A 17 -3.48 -9.31 -6.13
C GLU A 17 -3.42 -8.02 -6.97
N ILE A 18 -2.28 -7.32 -7.03
CA ILE A 18 -2.11 -6.19 -7.96
C ILE A 18 -2.25 -6.68 -9.40
N GLU A 19 -1.58 -7.80 -9.77
CA GLU A 19 -1.60 -8.28 -11.14
C GLU A 19 -2.99 -8.67 -11.61
N LYS A 20 -3.79 -9.25 -10.71
CA LYS A 20 -5.19 -9.62 -10.91
C LYS A 20 -6.09 -8.40 -11.00
N LYS A 21 -5.98 -7.47 -10.05
CA LYS A 21 -6.91 -6.35 -9.88
C LYS A 21 -6.74 -5.25 -10.94
N TYR A 22 -5.50 -4.96 -11.32
CA TYR A 22 -5.16 -3.86 -12.22
C TYR A 22 -4.88 -4.31 -13.65
N LYS A 23 -5.23 -5.54 -14.01
CA LYS A 23 -5.00 -6.09 -15.34
C LYS A 23 -5.56 -5.19 -16.44
N GLY A 24 -4.70 -4.82 -17.39
CA GLY A 24 -5.05 -3.98 -18.54
C GLY A 24 -5.23 -2.48 -18.23
N GLN A 25 -5.01 -2.05 -16.99
CA GLN A 25 -5.12 -0.63 -16.62
C GLN A 25 -3.81 0.13 -16.87
N LEU A 26 -3.93 1.45 -17.04
CA LEU A 26 -2.79 2.37 -17.12
C LEU A 26 -2.52 2.97 -15.74
N ILE A 27 -1.49 2.44 -15.07
CA ILE A 27 -1.10 2.80 -13.70
C ILE A 27 -0.09 3.94 -13.71
N GLN A 28 -0.32 4.94 -12.85
CA GLN A 28 0.54 6.11 -12.73
C GLN A 28 1.30 6.15 -11.40
N LYS A 29 0.70 5.76 -10.27
CA LYS A 29 1.42 5.76 -8.99
C LYS A 29 1.13 4.52 -8.16
N MET A 30 2.06 4.20 -7.26
CA MET A 30 1.90 3.18 -6.22
C MET A 30 2.52 3.66 -4.91
N PHE A 31 1.76 3.57 -3.82
CA PHE A 31 2.22 3.89 -2.47
C PHE A 31 2.17 2.66 -1.58
N PHE A 32 3.00 2.62 -0.55
CA PHE A 32 3.00 1.54 0.43
C PHE A 32 2.86 2.08 1.86
N GLU A 33 1.90 1.53 2.60
CA GLU A 33 1.62 1.94 3.98
C GLU A 33 1.65 0.74 4.90
N MET A 34 1.99 0.97 6.15
CA MET A 34 1.88 -0.02 7.22
C MET A 34 1.09 0.58 8.38
N CYS A 35 -0.03 -0.05 8.74
CA CYS A 35 -0.93 0.46 9.76
C CYS A 35 -1.09 -0.58 10.87
N PRO A 36 -0.71 -0.27 12.12
CA PRO A 36 -1.13 -1.07 13.27
C PRO A 36 -2.63 -0.84 13.51
N TYR A 37 -3.36 -1.90 13.86
CA TYR A 37 -4.75 -1.79 14.27
C TYR A 37 -5.13 -2.93 15.22
N TYR A 38 -6.17 -2.71 16.02
CA TYR A 38 -6.72 -3.71 16.91
C TYR A 38 -7.94 -4.35 16.26
N ASN A 39 -8.01 -5.67 16.24
CA ASN A 39 -9.18 -6.38 15.74
C ASN A 39 -9.55 -7.55 16.66
N LYS A 40 -10.83 -7.95 16.63
CA LYS A 40 -11.25 -9.16 17.34
C LYS A 40 -10.83 -10.38 16.53
N GLY A 41 -9.99 -11.23 17.13
CA GLY A 41 -9.65 -12.54 16.60
C GLY A 41 -10.87 -13.48 16.54
N GLU A 42 -10.69 -14.65 15.95
CA GLU A 42 -11.76 -15.66 15.80
C GLU A 42 -12.30 -16.15 17.15
N ASN A 43 -11.51 -16.04 18.21
CA ASN A 43 -11.88 -16.38 19.58
C ASN A 43 -12.60 -15.24 20.34
N GLY A 44 -12.81 -14.09 19.69
CA GLY A 44 -13.46 -12.92 20.27
C GLY A 44 -12.56 -12.03 21.15
N GLU A 45 -11.28 -12.37 21.28
CA GLU A 45 -10.28 -11.56 21.99
C GLU A 45 -9.75 -10.45 21.07
N TRP A 46 -9.44 -9.28 21.65
CA TRP A 46 -8.79 -8.20 20.91
C TRP A 46 -7.30 -8.50 20.77
N GLU A 47 -6.79 -8.42 19.55
CA GLU A 47 -5.43 -8.78 19.22
C GLU A 47 -4.78 -7.67 18.37
N ASP A 48 -3.45 -7.60 18.43
CA ASP A 48 -2.64 -6.70 17.62
C ASP A 48 -2.52 -7.25 16.20
N TRP A 49 -2.90 -6.42 15.23
CA TRP A 49 -2.79 -6.70 13.81
C TRP A 49 -1.98 -5.63 13.11
N ILE A 50 -1.32 -6.05 12.03
CA ILE A 50 -0.60 -5.15 11.14
C ILE A 50 -1.20 -5.33 9.75
N GLU A 51 -1.56 -4.22 9.14
CA GLU A 51 -1.98 -4.17 7.75
C GLU A 51 -0.87 -3.53 6.92
N PHE A 52 -0.39 -4.26 5.91
CA PHE A 52 0.45 -3.70 4.86
C PHE A 52 -0.40 -3.44 3.63
N ARG A 53 -0.40 -2.20 3.14
CA ARG A 53 -1.23 -1.76 2.01
C ARG A 53 -0.36 -1.34 0.84
N ALA A 54 -0.77 -1.73 -0.36
CA ALA A 54 -0.36 -1.08 -1.59
C ALA A 54 -1.54 -0.27 -2.14
N ILE A 55 -1.36 1.03 -2.32
CA ILE A 55 -2.34 1.94 -2.90
C ILE A 55 -1.92 2.16 -4.35
N VAL A 56 -2.63 1.55 -5.30
CA VAL A 56 -2.26 1.58 -6.72
C VAL A 56 -3.26 2.43 -7.47
N THR A 57 -2.77 3.47 -8.15
CA THR A 57 -3.63 4.50 -8.74
C THR A 57 -3.43 4.56 -10.25
N SER A 58 -4.54 4.50 -10.97
CA SER A 58 -4.55 4.71 -12.42
C SER A 58 -4.37 6.19 -12.74
N LYS A 59 -3.92 6.50 -13.95
CA LYS A 59 -3.85 7.90 -14.41
C LYS A 59 -5.19 8.64 -14.26
N ALA A 60 -6.28 7.96 -14.58
CA ALA A 60 -7.63 8.53 -14.45
C ALA A 60 -7.99 8.84 -12.99
N GLU A 61 -7.50 8.04 -12.03
CA GLU A 61 -7.72 8.32 -10.60
C GLU A 61 -6.93 9.55 -10.14
N VAL A 62 -5.66 9.65 -10.53
CA VAL A 62 -4.82 10.81 -10.22
C VAL A 62 -5.47 12.10 -10.76
N GLU A 63 -5.96 12.06 -12.00
CA GLU A 63 -6.67 13.19 -12.61
C GLU A 63 -7.96 13.56 -11.86
N ARG A 64 -8.73 12.58 -11.38
CA ARG A 64 -9.92 12.82 -10.55
C ARG A 64 -9.59 13.52 -9.24
N VAL A 65 -8.53 13.11 -8.55
CA VAL A 65 -8.07 13.74 -7.30
C VAL A 65 -7.65 15.19 -7.56
N ILE A 66 -6.84 15.42 -8.60
CA ILE A 66 -6.44 16.78 -8.99
C ILE A 66 -7.67 17.66 -9.26
N GLU A 67 -8.64 17.15 -10.03
CA GLU A 67 -9.88 17.89 -10.31
C GLU A 67 -10.71 18.18 -9.07
N LYS A 68 -10.77 17.25 -8.10
CA LYS A 68 -11.47 17.45 -6.82
C LYS A 68 -10.89 18.66 -6.08
N TYR A 69 -9.57 18.72 -5.94
CA TYR A 69 -8.89 19.82 -5.24
C TYR A 69 -8.96 21.15 -5.98
N VAL A 70 -8.83 21.13 -7.32
CA VAL A 70 -9.04 22.33 -8.13
C VAL A 70 -10.47 22.88 -7.96
N LYS A 71 -11.48 21.99 -7.90
CA LYS A 71 -12.88 22.39 -7.68
C LYS A 71 -13.12 22.95 -6.27
N SER A 72 -12.34 22.56 -5.26
CA SER A 72 -12.41 23.12 -3.91
C SER A 72 -11.66 24.44 -3.75
N GLY A 73 -10.96 24.91 -4.79
CA GLY A 73 -10.29 26.21 -4.83
C GLY A 73 -8.76 26.15 -4.81
N GLU A 74 -8.16 24.96 -4.77
CA GLU A 74 -6.71 24.82 -4.86
C GLU A 74 -6.20 25.18 -6.25
N SER A 75 -4.96 25.66 -6.33
CA SER A 75 -4.30 25.82 -7.62
C SER A 75 -4.05 24.45 -8.25
N ARG A 76 -3.90 24.40 -9.58
CA ARG A 76 -3.59 23.12 -10.24
C ARG A 76 -2.23 22.56 -9.81
N GLU A 77 -1.27 23.42 -9.52
CA GLU A 77 0.06 23.04 -9.05
C GLU A 77 -0.02 22.40 -7.66
N ASP A 78 -0.74 23.05 -6.73
CA ASP A 78 -0.97 22.53 -5.39
C ASP A 78 -1.75 21.22 -5.43
N ALA A 79 -2.79 21.12 -6.27
CA ALA A 79 -3.55 19.89 -6.45
C ALA A 79 -2.70 18.73 -6.99
N ILE A 80 -1.73 19.01 -7.87
CA ILE A 80 -0.76 18.00 -8.34
C ILE A 80 0.13 17.56 -7.18
N SER A 81 0.66 18.51 -6.40
CA SER A 81 1.49 18.24 -5.21
C SER A 81 0.74 17.38 -4.19
N ILE A 82 -0.51 17.74 -3.89
CA ILE A 82 -1.42 16.98 -3.01
C ILE A 82 -1.61 15.55 -3.54
N SER A 83 -1.82 15.38 -4.85
CA SER A 83 -1.93 14.03 -5.46
C SER A 83 -0.64 13.21 -5.38
N GLU A 84 0.48 13.75 -4.90
CA GLU A 84 1.69 12.98 -4.62
C GLU A 84 1.65 12.30 -3.25
N SER A 85 0.67 12.60 -2.41
CA SER A 85 0.49 11.97 -1.09
C SER A 85 -0.55 10.85 -1.11
N SER A 86 -0.29 9.75 -0.39
CA SER A 86 -1.18 8.59 -0.34
C SER A 86 -2.53 8.87 0.34
N GLY A 87 -2.56 9.74 1.36
CA GLY A 87 -3.76 10.08 2.14
C GLY A 87 -4.87 10.80 1.38
N GLU A 88 -4.58 11.26 0.16
CA GLU A 88 -5.47 12.08 -0.67
C GLU A 88 -6.31 11.24 -1.64
N TYR A 89 -5.90 10.01 -1.86
CA TYR A 89 -6.69 9.01 -2.56
C TYR A 89 -7.70 8.48 -1.57
N ASP A 90 -8.99 8.66 -1.88
CA ASP A 90 -10.11 8.34 -1.00
C ASP A 90 -9.90 6.98 -0.31
N THR A 91 -9.43 7.03 0.94
CA THR A 91 -8.97 5.86 1.69
C THR A 91 -10.16 4.98 2.10
N GLU A 92 -11.38 5.51 1.98
CA GLU A 92 -12.65 4.80 2.10
C GLU A 92 -13.10 4.14 0.78
N ASP A 93 -12.56 4.53 -0.39
CA ASP A 93 -12.77 3.76 -1.62
C ASP A 93 -11.78 2.58 -1.68
N TRP A 94 -12.15 1.52 -0.96
CA TRP A 94 -11.37 0.27 -0.83
C TRP A 94 -11.04 -0.37 -2.19
N LYS A 95 -11.66 0.12 -3.27
CA LYS A 95 -11.39 -0.27 -4.65
C LYS A 95 -9.95 -0.02 -5.09
N ASN A 96 -9.17 0.87 -4.48
CA ASN A 96 -7.79 1.13 -4.93
C ASN A 96 -6.68 0.53 -4.05
N HIS A 97 -7.04 -0.21 -3.01
CA HIS A 97 -6.07 -0.79 -2.08
C HIS A 97 -5.90 -2.29 -2.33
N VAL A 98 -4.69 -2.79 -2.19
CA VAL A 98 -4.37 -4.21 -2.01
C VAL A 98 -3.78 -4.35 -0.61
N ARG A 99 -4.38 -5.21 0.22
CA ARG A 99 -4.13 -5.25 1.67
C ARG A 99 -3.68 -6.64 2.07
N PHE A 100 -2.58 -6.72 2.80
CA PHE A 100 -2.12 -7.93 3.43
C PHE A 100 -2.16 -7.71 4.95
N ASN A 101 -3.09 -8.41 5.61
CA ASN A 101 -3.24 -8.39 7.06
C ASN A 101 -2.46 -9.56 7.65
N PHE A 102 -1.66 -9.31 8.68
CA PHE A 102 -0.97 -10.36 9.39
C PHE A 102 -1.06 -10.14 10.89
N GLN A 103 -1.66 -11.13 11.55
CA GLN A 103 -1.72 -11.21 12.99
C GLN A 103 -0.35 -11.65 13.54
N GLU A 104 0.14 -10.98 14.56
CA GLU A 104 1.51 -11.24 15.05
C GLU A 104 1.71 -12.69 15.51
N LYS A 105 0.71 -13.27 16.15
CA LYS A 105 0.73 -14.65 16.67
C LYS A 105 0.71 -15.70 15.56
N GLU A 106 -0.16 -15.55 14.56
CA GLU A 106 -0.26 -16.48 13.42
C GLU A 106 1.07 -16.53 12.63
N TYR A 107 1.74 -15.39 12.51
CA TYR A 107 3.00 -15.26 11.78
C TYR A 107 4.23 -15.53 12.67
N GLY A 108 4.04 -15.75 13.97
CA GLY A 108 5.11 -16.02 14.92
C GLY A 108 6.10 -14.87 15.03
N ILE A 109 5.58 -13.63 15.10
CA ILE A 109 6.34 -12.37 15.21
C ILE A 109 5.91 -11.54 16.44
N GLU A 110 5.18 -12.14 17.38
CA GLU A 110 4.69 -11.48 18.62
C GLU A 110 5.81 -10.78 19.40
N TYR A 111 7.01 -11.36 19.43
CA TYR A 111 8.16 -10.82 20.16
C TYR A 111 9.08 -9.95 19.29
N TRP A 112 8.66 -9.59 18.09
CA TRP A 112 9.43 -8.67 17.26
C TRP A 112 9.18 -7.22 17.69
N GLU A 113 10.27 -6.47 17.74
CA GLU A 113 10.21 -5.02 17.88
C GLU A 113 9.50 -4.40 16.66
N TRP A 114 8.89 -3.23 16.84
CA TRP A 114 8.22 -2.52 15.74
C TRP A 114 9.16 -2.27 14.55
N SER A 115 10.43 -1.97 14.84
CA SER A 115 11.47 -1.81 13.80
C SER A 115 11.67 -3.07 12.95
N ASP A 116 11.54 -4.25 13.53
CA ASP A 116 11.71 -5.52 12.81
C ASP A 116 10.54 -5.79 11.86
N LYS A 117 9.33 -5.40 12.28
CA LYS A 117 8.12 -5.44 11.46
C LYS A 117 8.22 -4.45 10.29
N ILE A 118 8.68 -3.23 10.55
CA ILE A 118 8.99 -2.23 9.51
C ILE A 118 10.03 -2.77 8.52
N ASP A 119 11.11 -3.38 9.00
CA ASP A 119 12.17 -3.92 8.15
C ASP A 119 11.64 -4.98 7.18
N ALA A 120 10.76 -5.87 7.65
CA ALA A 120 10.12 -6.87 6.80
C ALA A 120 9.21 -6.22 5.74
N CYS A 121 8.42 -5.20 6.11
CA CYS A 121 7.61 -4.45 5.16
C CYS A 121 8.46 -3.69 4.13
N LYS A 122 9.57 -3.06 4.54
CA LYS A 122 10.56 -2.45 3.62
C LYS A 122 11.18 -3.50 2.69
N GLY A 123 11.46 -4.69 3.22
CA GLY A 123 11.92 -5.84 2.44
C GLY A 123 10.91 -6.26 1.38
N ALA A 124 9.61 -6.25 1.70
CA ALA A 124 8.53 -6.51 0.76
C ALA A 124 8.43 -5.42 -0.32
N VAL A 125 8.46 -4.13 0.05
CA VAL A 125 8.45 -3.00 -0.89
C VAL A 125 9.56 -3.15 -1.93
N LYS A 126 10.79 -3.43 -1.50
CA LYS A 126 11.94 -3.63 -2.42
C LYS A 126 11.68 -4.76 -3.43
N LYS A 127 11.11 -5.88 -2.98
CA LYS A 127 10.76 -7.02 -3.85
C LYS A 127 9.66 -6.66 -4.85
N ILE A 128 8.60 -6.00 -4.38
CA ILE A 128 7.49 -5.52 -5.23
C ILE A 128 7.99 -4.55 -6.29
N MET A 129 8.88 -3.64 -5.91
CA MET A 129 9.48 -2.66 -6.82
C MET A 129 10.42 -3.26 -7.86
N ALA A 130 11.12 -4.33 -7.50
CA ALA A 130 11.95 -5.09 -8.43
C ALA A 130 11.12 -6.00 -9.37
N HIS A 131 9.86 -6.28 -9.04
CA HIS A 131 9.00 -7.13 -9.85
C HIS A 131 8.64 -6.46 -11.18
N LYS A 132 8.77 -7.23 -12.25
CA LYS A 132 8.37 -6.80 -13.60
C LYS A 132 6.90 -7.10 -13.82
N PHE A 133 6.04 -6.17 -13.43
CA PHE A 133 4.62 -6.24 -13.73
C PHE A 133 4.36 -6.27 -15.24
N THR A 134 3.68 -7.32 -15.70
CA THR A 134 3.30 -7.48 -17.11
C THR A 134 1.80 -7.40 -17.36
N SER A 135 1.00 -7.48 -16.31
CA SER A 135 -0.46 -7.50 -16.43
C SER A 135 -1.06 -6.10 -16.62
N PHE A 136 -0.34 -5.03 -16.29
CA PHE A 136 -0.75 -3.64 -16.46
C PHE A 136 0.34 -2.81 -17.12
N THR A 137 -0.04 -1.67 -17.70
CA THR A 137 0.89 -0.70 -18.29
C THR A 137 1.19 0.42 -17.31
N LYS A 138 2.44 0.89 -17.30
CA LYS A 138 2.87 2.05 -16.50
C LYS A 138 2.86 3.29 -17.38
N THR A 139 2.50 4.44 -16.84
CA THR A 139 2.73 5.74 -17.51
C THR A 139 4.22 6.05 -17.57
N SER A 140 4.62 7.01 -18.42
CA SER A 140 6.01 7.44 -18.56
C SER A 140 6.57 8.13 -17.31
N ASP A 141 5.68 8.72 -16.51
CA ASP A 141 5.95 9.41 -15.26
C ASP A 141 5.65 8.52 -14.03
N PHE A 142 5.57 7.20 -14.20
CA PHE A 142 5.25 6.29 -13.12
C PHE A 142 6.22 6.46 -11.94
N LYS A 143 5.67 6.64 -10.75
CA LYS A 143 6.40 6.68 -9.48
C LYS A 143 5.89 5.58 -8.55
N ALA A 144 6.79 5.03 -7.75
CA ALA A 144 6.40 4.23 -6.62
C ALA A 144 7.34 4.53 -5.46
N ASP A 145 6.75 5.11 -4.42
CA ASP A 145 7.47 5.71 -3.30
C ASP A 145 7.51 4.74 -2.11
N ASP A 146 8.63 4.76 -1.39
CA ASP A 146 8.91 3.92 -0.22
C ASP A 146 8.41 4.53 1.09
N GLU A 147 7.58 5.56 1.03
CA GLU A 147 7.08 6.30 2.20
C GLU A 147 6.11 5.46 3.04
N LEU A 148 6.69 4.62 3.89
CA LEU A 148 6.02 3.99 5.02
C LEU A 148 5.65 5.09 6.03
N TRP A 149 4.47 5.66 5.87
CA TRP A 149 3.84 6.49 6.89
C TRP A 149 3.50 5.62 8.10
N ILE A 150 4.24 5.83 9.19
CA ILE A 150 3.87 5.40 10.54
C ILE A 150 3.02 6.54 11.07
N ASN A 151 1.71 6.36 11.19
CA ASN A 151 0.92 7.30 11.98
C ASN A 151 1.35 7.12 13.45
N ASP A 152 2.04 8.13 13.98
CA ASP A 152 2.27 8.32 15.42
C ASP A 152 0.94 8.44 16.19
#